data_AF-A0A5C8T0Z8-F1
#
_entry.id   AF-A0A5C8T0Z8-F1
#
_cell.length_a   1.000
_cell.length_b   1.000
_cell.length_c   1.000
_cell.angle_alpha   90.00
_cell.angle_beta   90.00
_cell.angle_gamma   90.00
#
_symmetry.space_group_name_H-M   'P 1'
#
loop_
_entity.id
_entity.type
_entity.pdbx_description
1 polymer ?
#
loop_
_entity_poly.entity_id
_entity_poly.type
_entity_poly.pdbx_seq_one_letter_code
_entity_poly.pdbx_strand_id
1 'polypeptide(L)'
;GHDLGGFDAADRARRIAFAAGEAILVEGSLRANILYGADPSAAPDQPAFVEILRITGLDAFAYARGLLGRVDPIAAPDFARALVAARATMRAVLRAEGAERLVEPFDPARYNHQATVGENILFGEPVGPTFAPKRLARHPYMRAVLEAEDLVRPLTEIGLAVARSTVEIFAELPNDHPLFDAFSLFPADERGYFEDLVVRQPSAVALRRGPAGQRDRERLIGLALRYSETRHRFGLIDPAFEERLVAARQSFARMLPSYLAAAVEFYDPTRINPAASVEENLLFGRVSQGEAGAEPRVRAIVRRVLTEEGLEASVYRLGLESRVEPGSAGTGSVAGEGAIPVEMRIAIDLARCLIRQPDIVVVAILLDERKPAEIAARITRLRAARA
;
A
#
# COMPACT_ATOMS: atom_id res chain seq x y z
N GLY A 1 -36.01 -36.63 -7.75
CA GLY A 1 -35.73 -35.19 -7.82
C GLY A 1 -37.06 -34.45 -7.78
N HIS A 2 -37.13 -33.32 -7.08
CA HIS A 2 -38.32 -32.47 -7.08
C HIS A 2 -38.38 -31.68 -8.40
N ASP A 3 -39.58 -31.57 -9.01
CA ASP A 3 -39.79 -30.73 -10.19
C ASP A 3 -39.81 -29.25 -9.77
N LEU A 4 -38.75 -28.54 -10.12
CA LEU A 4 -38.56 -27.13 -9.80
C LEU A 4 -39.51 -26.21 -10.60
N GLY A 5 -40.10 -26.69 -11.71
CA GLY A 5 -41.05 -25.93 -12.52
C GLY A 5 -42.35 -25.58 -11.79
N GLY A 6 -42.75 -26.40 -10.81
CA GLY A 6 -43.99 -26.23 -10.03
C GLY A 6 -43.89 -25.30 -8.82
N PHE A 7 -42.70 -24.83 -8.46
CA PHE A 7 -42.50 -23.90 -7.34
C PHE A 7 -42.95 -22.49 -7.73
N ASP A 8 -43.45 -21.71 -6.76
CA ASP A 8 -43.67 -20.28 -7.03
C ASP A 8 -42.33 -19.56 -7.29
N ALA A 9 -42.38 -18.41 -7.96
CA ALA A 9 -41.17 -17.68 -8.34
C ALA A 9 -40.32 -17.19 -7.15
N ALA A 10 -40.95 -16.80 -6.04
CA ALA A 10 -40.28 -16.36 -4.82
C ALA A 10 -39.65 -17.55 -4.08
N ASP A 11 -40.32 -18.70 -4.05
CA ASP A 11 -39.78 -19.94 -3.49
C ASP A 11 -38.60 -20.48 -4.29
N ARG A 12 -38.67 -20.42 -5.64
CA ARG A 12 -37.50 -20.71 -6.49
C ARG A 12 -36.34 -19.78 -6.22
N ALA A 13 -36.59 -18.47 -6.13
CA ALA A 13 -35.54 -17.48 -5.90
C ALA A 13 -34.86 -17.60 -4.53
N ARG A 14 -35.56 -18.15 -3.52
CA ARG A 14 -34.99 -18.47 -2.21
C ARG A 14 -34.17 -19.76 -2.22
N ARG A 15 -34.65 -20.79 -2.92
CA ARG A 15 -34.04 -22.13 -2.90
C ARG A 15 -32.93 -22.32 -3.93
N ILE A 16 -32.92 -21.54 -5.00
CA ILE A 16 -31.97 -21.66 -6.10
C ILE A 16 -31.26 -20.32 -6.31
N ALA A 17 -29.93 -20.32 -6.21
CA ALA A 17 -29.12 -19.18 -6.61
C ALA A 17 -28.33 -19.51 -7.87
N PHE A 18 -28.24 -18.55 -8.78
CA PHE A 18 -27.46 -18.66 -10.01
C PHE A 18 -26.32 -17.64 -9.97
N ALA A 19 -25.08 -18.12 -9.88
CA ALA A 19 -23.88 -17.31 -10.05
C ALA A 19 -23.56 -17.26 -11.55
N ALA A 20 -24.02 -16.19 -12.19
CA ALA A 20 -24.07 -16.05 -13.65
C ALA A 20 -22.73 -15.62 -14.27
N GLY A 21 -21.80 -15.10 -13.47
CA GLY A 21 -20.51 -14.60 -13.96
C GLY A 21 -20.00 -13.45 -13.11
N GLU A 22 -19.73 -12.30 -13.73
CA GLU A 22 -19.18 -11.14 -13.04
C GLU A 22 -20.26 -10.35 -12.28
N ALA A 23 -20.02 -10.10 -10.98
CA ALA A 23 -20.85 -9.19 -10.21
C ALA A 23 -20.79 -7.76 -10.75
N ILE A 24 -21.97 -7.16 -10.97
CA ILE A 24 -22.10 -5.70 -11.06
C ILE A 24 -21.86 -5.13 -9.66
N LEU A 25 -20.94 -4.18 -9.57
CA LEU A 25 -20.54 -3.53 -8.34
C LEU A 25 -21.19 -2.16 -8.22
N VAL A 26 -21.58 -1.82 -6.99
CA VAL A 26 -22.11 -0.50 -6.63
C VAL A 26 -21.12 0.21 -5.73
N GLU A 27 -21.20 1.54 -5.71
CA GLU A 27 -20.41 2.33 -4.79
C GLU A 27 -20.78 1.98 -3.34
N GLY A 28 -19.78 1.74 -2.50
CA GLY A 28 -20.00 1.36 -1.10
C GLY A 28 -18.85 0.51 -0.57
N SER A 29 -19.09 -0.25 0.50
CA SER A 29 -18.10 -1.19 1.02
C SER A 29 -18.08 -2.51 0.24
N LEU A 30 -16.97 -3.24 0.34
CA LEU A 30 -16.88 -4.61 -0.17
C LEU A 30 -17.95 -5.50 0.48
N ARG A 31 -18.21 -5.30 1.78
CA ARG A 31 -19.26 -5.97 2.54
C ARG A 31 -20.64 -5.72 1.92
N ALA A 32 -20.99 -4.46 1.66
CA ALA A 32 -22.27 -4.11 1.06
C ALA A 32 -22.44 -4.73 -0.34
N ASN A 33 -21.37 -4.73 -1.12
CA ASN A 33 -21.37 -5.39 -2.43
C ASN A 33 -21.56 -6.91 -2.32
N ILE A 34 -20.94 -7.57 -1.34
CA ILE A 34 -21.11 -9.02 -1.12
C ILE A 34 -22.50 -9.36 -0.56
N LEU A 35 -23.07 -8.49 0.27
CA LEU A 35 -24.43 -8.63 0.82
C LEU A 35 -25.54 -8.15 -0.14
N TYR A 36 -25.19 -7.72 -1.35
CA TYR A 36 -26.15 -7.14 -2.28
C TYR A 36 -27.27 -8.14 -2.65
N GLY A 37 -28.51 -7.75 -2.37
CA GLY A 37 -29.69 -8.58 -2.59
C GLY A 37 -29.82 -9.76 -1.62
N ALA A 38 -29.07 -9.77 -0.51
CA ALA A 38 -29.36 -10.63 0.64
C ALA A 38 -30.35 -9.94 1.58
N ASP A 39 -31.16 -10.73 2.30
CA ASP A 39 -31.97 -10.21 3.40
C ASP A 39 -31.04 -9.72 4.52
N PRO A 40 -31.15 -8.45 4.98
CA PRO A 40 -30.31 -7.94 6.07
C PRO A 40 -30.38 -8.78 7.34
N SER A 41 -31.52 -9.41 7.63
CA SER A 41 -31.69 -10.29 8.80
C SER A 41 -30.99 -11.64 8.67
N ALA A 42 -30.63 -12.04 7.44
CA ALA A 42 -29.90 -13.25 7.12
C ALA A 42 -28.40 -13.02 6.91
N ALA A 43 -27.89 -11.82 7.21
CA ALA A 43 -26.47 -11.54 7.09
C ALA A 43 -25.68 -12.46 8.05
N PRO A 44 -24.68 -13.22 7.55
CA PRO A 44 -23.93 -14.13 8.40
C PRO A 44 -23.13 -13.36 9.44
N ASP A 45 -22.90 -14.01 10.58
CA ASP A 45 -21.94 -13.54 11.56
C ASP A 45 -20.52 -13.53 10.94
N GLN A 46 -19.58 -12.91 11.65
CA GLN A 46 -18.25 -12.70 11.09
C GLN A 46 -17.49 -14.00 10.76
N PRO A 47 -17.50 -15.04 11.63
CA PRO A 47 -16.90 -16.34 11.30
C PRO A 47 -17.48 -16.96 10.01
N ALA A 48 -18.80 -17.05 9.89
CA ALA A 48 -19.45 -17.62 8.71
C ALA A 48 -19.17 -16.78 7.45
N PHE A 49 -19.12 -15.44 7.58
CA PHE A 49 -18.75 -14.56 6.47
C PHE A 49 -17.33 -14.87 5.97
N VAL A 50 -16.35 -14.99 6.88
CA VAL A 50 -14.95 -15.29 6.52
C VAL A 50 -14.84 -16.67 5.87
N GLU A 51 -15.61 -17.66 6.32
CA GLU A 51 -15.68 -18.97 5.69
C GLU A 51 -16.16 -18.87 4.24
N ILE A 52 -17.22 -18.11 3.97
CA ILE A 52 -17.70 -17.84 2.61
C ILE A 52 -16.61 -17.17 1.76
N LEU A 53 -15.84 -16.23 2.32
CA LEU A 53 -14.71 -15.63 1.60
C LEU A 53 -13.65 -16.68 1.23
N ARG A 54 -13.33 -17.63 2.12
CA ARG A 54 -12.35 -18.70 1.85
C ARG A 54 -12.85 -19.66 0.79
N ILE A 55 -14.13 -20.05 0.84
CA ILE A 55 -14.77 -20.93 -0.15
C ILE A 55 -14.72 -20.30 -1.55
N THR A 56 -14.99 -19.00 -1.63
CA THR A 56 -15.04 -18.27 -2.90
C THR A 56 -13.68 -17.80 -3.40
N GLY A 57 -12.64 -17.81 -2.56
CA GLY A 57 -11.31 -17.30 -2.86
C GLY A 57 -11.19 -15.78 -2.71
N LEU A 58 -12.14 -15.13 -2.05
CA LEU A 58 -12.09 -13.70 -1.70
C LEU A 58 -11.30 -13.43 -0.42
N ASP A 59 -10.92 -14.45 0.34
CA ASP A 59 -10.29 -14.28 1.65
C ASP A 59 -8.97 -13.52 1.54
N ALA A 60 -8.09 -13.90 0.61
CA ALA A 60 -6.80 -13.23 0.43
C ALA A 60 -6.99 -11.78 -0.04
N PHE A 61 -7.99 -11.53 -0.90
CA PHE A 61 -8.31 -10.20 -1.41
C PHE A 61 -8.85 -9.29 -0.30
N ALA A 62 -9.83 -9.76 0.47
CA ALA A 62 -10.37 -9.02 1.60
C ALA A 62 -9.29 -8.78 2.67
N TYR A 63 -8.48 -9.79 2.99
CA TYR A 63 -7.41 -9.67 3.98
C TYR A 63 -6.35 -8.64 3.56
N ALA A 64 -5.89 -8.68 2.30
CA ALA A 64 -4.93 -7.71 1.77
C ALA A 64 -5.47 -6.28 1.85
N ARG A 65 -6.76 -6.07 1.53
CA ARG A 65 -7.41 -4.76 1.67
C ARG A 65 -7.53 -4.33 3.14
N GLY A 66 -7.70 -5.28 4.05
CA GLY A 66 -7.69 -5.02 5.49
C GLY A 66 -6.33 -4.58 6.02
N LEU A 67 -5.24 -5.21 5.55
CA LEU A 67 -3.87 -4.82 5.87
C LEU A 67 -3.52 -3.40 5.39
N LEU A 68 -4.02 -3.02 4.20
CA LEU A 68 -3.88 -1.68 3.64
C LEU A 68 -4.85 -0.65 4.26
N GLY A 69 -5.82 -1.11 5.04
CA GLY A 69 -6.80 -0.27 5.72
C GLY A 69 -6.16 0.60 6.80
N ARG A 70 -6.80 1.73 7.10
CA ARG A 70 -6.40 2.64 8.19
C ARG A 70 -7.27 2.42 9.41
N VAL A 71 -6.71 2.72 10.58
CA VAL A 71 -7.39 2.57 11.87
C VAL A 71 -7.54 3.94 12.51
N ASP A 72 -8.78 4.30 12.84
CA ASP A 72 -9.05 5.41 13.74
C ASP A 72 -8.88 4.93 15.20
N PRO A 73 -7.86 5.42 15.94
CA PRO A 73 -7.63 5.02 17.33
C PRO A 73 -8.75 5.46 18.28
N ILE A 74 -9.58 6.44 17.90
CA ILE A 74 -10.71 6.89 18.71
C ILE A 74 -11.90 5.94 18.53
N ALA A 75 -12.18 5.53 17.28
CA ALA A 75 -13.27 4.60 16.99
C ALA A 75 -12.96 3.14 17.38
N ALA A 76 -11.68 2.74 17.33
CA ALA A 76 -11.25 1.37 17.64
C ALA A 76 -10.05 1.32 18.61
N PRO A 77 -10.19 1.82 19.85
CA PRO A 77 -9.07 2.01 20.78
C PRO A 77 -8.44 0.69 21.22
N ASP A 78 -9.23 -0.38 21.37
CA ASP A 78 -8.73 -1.70 21.76
C ASP A 78 -7.88 -2.33 20.66
N PHE A 79 -8.33 -2.21 19.41
CA PHE A 79 -7.59 -2.69 18.24
C PHE A 79 -6.28 -1.91 18.07
N ALA A 80 -6.31 -0.58 18.25
CA ALA A 80 -5.13 0.26 18.20
C ALA A 80 -4.09 -0.15 19.26
N ARG A 81 -4.50 -0.37 20.52
CA ARG A 81 -3.59 -0.80 21.59
C ARG A 81 -3.02 -2.19 21.33
N ALA A 82 -3.85 -3.13 20.88
CA ALA A 82 -3.39 -4.48 20.57
C ALA A 82 -2.40 -4.49 19.39
N LEU A 83 -2.61 -3.66 18.36
CA LEU A 83 -1.70 -3.55 17.23
C LEU A 83 -0.32 -3.00 17.64
N VAL A 84 -0.27 -2.03 18.57
CA VAL A 84 0.99 -1.54 19.13
C VAL A 84 1.68 -2.62 19.95
N ALA A 85 0.95 -3.36 20.78
CA ALA A 85 1.50 -4.46 21.58
C ALA A 85 2.11 -5.56 20.68
N ALA A 86 1.42 -5.90 19.58
CA ALA A 86 1.85 -6.89 18.61
C ALA A 86 3.19 -6.55 17.91
N ARG A 87 3.67 -5.30 17.96
CA ARG A 87 5.01 -4.93 17.47
C ARG A 87 6.13 -5.71 18.16
N ALA A 88 5.96 -6.01 19.46
CA ALA A 88 6.94 -6.79 20.21
C ALA A 88 6.98 -8.24 19.71
N THR A 89 5.81 -8.84 19.50
CA THR A 89 5.66 -10.17 18.91
C THR A 89 6.23 -10.22 17.49
N MET A 90 5.92 -9.23 16.65
CA MET A 90 6.47 -9.11 15.29
C MET A 90 8.01 -9.14 15.31
N ARG A 91 8.64 -8.35 16.19
CA ARG A 91 10.10 -8.35 16.34
C ARG A 91 10.62 -9.70 16.80
N ALA A 92 10.01 -10.31 17.82
CA ALA A 92 10.43 -11.62 18.33
C ALA A 92 10.36 -12.72 17.26
N VAL A 93 9.29 -12.74 16.47
CA VAL A 93 9.10 -13.69 15.37
C VAL A 93 10.12 -13.46 14.26
N LEU A 94 10.40 -12.20 13.88
CA LEU A 94 11.46 -11.89 12.92
C LEU A 94 12.84 -12.39 13.40
N ARG A 95 13.14 -12.26 14.70
CA ARG A 95 14.38 -12.81 15.30
C ARG A 95 14.44 -14.32 15.20
N ALA A 96 13.39 -15.00 15.63
CA ALA A 96 13.32 -16.45 15.68
C ALA A 96 13.52 -17.10 14.30
N GLU A 97 13.09 -16.43 13.23
CA GLU A 97 13.22 -16.92 11.85
C GLU A 97 14.46 -16.43 11.11
N GLY A 98 15.37 -15.70 11.78
CA GLY A 98 16.53 -15.07 11.14
C GLY A 98 16.13 -14.08 10.04
N ALA A 99 14.95 -13.45 10.19
CA ALA A 99 14.34 -12.52 9.25
C ALA A 99 14.49 -11.05 9.69
N GLU A 100 15.26 -10.75 10.74
CA GLU A 100 15.43 -9.37 11.25
C GLU A 100 15.95 -8.40 10.19
N ARG A 101 16.81 -8.88 9.27
CA ARG A 101 17.34 -8.05 8.18
C ARG A 101 16.28 -7.68 7.13
N LEU A 102 15.13 -8.34 7.12
CA LEU A 102 14.05 -8.06 6.18
C LEU A 102 13.28 -6.78 6.55
N VAL A 103 13.37 -6.31 7.79
CA VAL A 103 12.64 -5.12 8.24
C VAL A 103 13.58 -4.24 9.06
N GLU A 104 13.86 -3.04 8.56
CA GLU A 104 14.57 -2.05 9.34
C GLU A 104 13.55 -1.24 10.16
N PRO A 105 13.54 -1.36 11.50
CA PRO A 105 12.55 -0.69 12.33
C PRO A 105 12.74 0.83 12.29
N PHE A 106 11.65 1.57 12.47
CA PHE A 106 11.72 2.99 12.72
C PHE A 106 12.23 3.26 14.13
N ASP A 107 13.18 4.18 14.23
CA ASP A 107 13.76 4.67 15.47
C ASP A 107 13.92 6.20 15.35
N PRO A 108 13.31 6.99 16.24
CA PRO A 108 13.40 8.45 16.20
C PRO A 108 14.84 8.98 16.19
N ALA A 109 15.78 8.24 16.79
CA ALA A 109 17.18 8.63 16.93
C ALA A 109 18.10 8.07 15.84
N ARG A 110 17.61 7.24 14.91
CA ARG A 110 18.44 6.60 13.88
C ARG A 110 17.92 6.88 12.48
N TYR A 111 18.87 6.92 11.54
CA TYR A 111 18.56 6.89 10.11
C TYR A 111 18.03 5.51 9.74
N ASN A 112 17.00 5.47 8.90
CA ASN A 112 16.44 4.24 8.34
C ASN A 112 16.92 4.09 6.90
N HIS A 113 17.78 3.10 6.64
CA HIS A 113 18.43 2.93 5.34
C HIS A 113 17.49 2.40 4.26
N GLN A 114 16.40 1.75 4.64
CA GLN A 114 15.33 1.32 3.72
C GLN A 114 14.34 2.44 3.36
N ALA A 115 14.36 3.56 4.07
CA ALA A 115 13.56 4.73 3.76
C ALA A 115 14.32 5.70 2.83
N THR A 116 13.57 6.56 2.15
CA THR A 116 14.16 7.67 1.38
C THR A 116 14.69 8.77 2.31
N VAL A 117 15.54 9.66 1.78
CA VAL A 117 16.02 10.85 2.50
C VAL A 117 14.84 11.71 2.98
N GLY A 118 13.82 11.90 2.13
CA GLY A 118 12.63 12.67 2.45
C GLY A 118 11.81 12.06 3.59
N GLU A 119 11.63 10.74 3.57
CA GLU A 119 10.97 10.01 4.66
C GLU A 119 11.79 10.05 5.96
N ASN A 120 13.12 10.01 5.87
CA ASN A 120 13.99 10.16 7.03
C ASN A 120 13.89 11.55 7.67
N ILE A 121 13.76 12.63 6.88
CA ILE A 121 13.57 13.98 7.40
C ILE A 121 12.14 14.18 7.93
N LEU A 122 11.13 13.71 7.20
CA LEU A 122 9.72 13.86 7.61
C LEU A 122 9.38 13.03 8.85
N PHE A 123 9.85 11.78 8.88
CA PHE A 123 9.62 10.78 9.94
C PHE A 123 8.17 10.70 10.42
N GLY A 124 7.27 10.56 9.45
CA GLY A 124 5.84 10.48 9.66
C GLY A 124 5.12 10.29 8.33
N GLU A 125 3.82 10.08 8.39
CA GLU A 125 2.99 10.01 7.19
C GLU A 125 2.37 11.36 6.85
N PRO A 126 2.51 11.85 5.60
CA PRO A 126 1.79 13.02 5.13
C PRO A 126 0.27 12.81 5.21
N VAL A 127 -0.43 13.77 5.79
CA VAL A 127 -1.88 13.86 5.75
C VAL A 127 -2.28 14.88 4.69
N GLY A 128 -2.95 14.40 3.66
CA GLY A 128 -3.29 15.21 2.50
C GLY A 128 -2.06 15.61 1.66
N PRO A 129 -2.18 16.63 0.81
CA PRO A 129 -1.19 16.88 -0.23
C PRO A 129 -0.01 17.77 0.21
N THR A 130 -0.05 18.39 1.39
CA THR A 130 0.90 19.42 1.83
C THR A 130 2.35 18.94 1.85
N PHE A 131 2.60 17.79 2.47
CA PHE A 131 3.93 17.16 2.56
C PHE A 131 4.06 15.92 1.67
N ALA A 132 3.18 15.76 0.67
CA ALA A 132 3.29 14.65 -0.27
C ALA A 132 4.68 14.62 -0.94
N PRO A 133 5.28 13.44 -1.22
CA PRO A 133 6.67 13.33 -1.68
C PRO A 133 7.03 14.25 -2.86
N LYS A 134 6.16 14.38 -3.86
CA LYS A 134 6.37 15.26 -5.04
C LYS A 134 6.38 16.76 -4.71
N ARG A 135 5.82 17.17 -3.57
CA ARG A 135 5.68 18.58 -3.15
C ARG A 135 6.63 18.95 -2.01
N LEU A 136 7.19 17.96 -1.31
CA LEU A 136 7.98 18.13 -0.10
C LEU A 136 9.10 19.17 -0.27
N ALA A 137 9.95 19.03 -1.30
CA ALA A 137 11.05 19.96 -1.56
C ALA A 137 10.62 21.39 -1.93
N ARG A 138 9.40 21.56 -2.45
CA ARG A 138 8.86 22.86 -2.87
C ARG A 138 8.15 23.58 -1.72
N HIS A 139 7.79 22.84 -0.66
CA HIS A 139 7.04 23.39 0.45
C HIS A 139 7.88 24.43 1.23
N PRO A 140 7.38 25.65 1.47
CA PRO A 140 8.16 26.70 2.14
C PRO A 140 8.73 26.30 3.50
N TYR A 141 7.94 25.59 4.31
CA TYR A 141 8.39 25.11 5.62
C TYR A 141 9.57 24.12 5.52
N MET A 142 9.49 23.13 4.62
CA MET A 142 10.58 22.18 4.41
C MET A 142 11.85 22.93 3.97
N ARG A 143 11.73 23.90 3.04
CA ARG A 143 12.87 24.70 2.59
C ARG A 143 13.53 25.48 3.73
N ALA A 144 12.73 26.07 4.62
CA ALA A 144 13.26 26.78 5.78
C ALA A 144 14.00 25.84 6.75
N VAL A 145 13.49 24.63 6.98
CA VAL A 145 14.18 23.61 7.78
C VAL A 145 15.50 23.20 7.13
N LEU A 146 15.50 22.90 5.82
CA LEU A 146 16.71 22.53 5.10
C LEU A 146 17.76 23.65 5.08
N GLU A 147 17.33 24.90 5.07
CA GLU A 147 18.22 26.08 5.15
C GLU A 147 18.80 26.24 6.55
N ALA A 148 17.98 26.11 7.60
CA ALA A 148 18.42 26.21 8.99
C ALA A 148 19.43 25.10 9.39
N GLU A 149 19.35 23.94 8.75
CA GLU A 149 20.22 22.78 9.01
C GLU A 149 21.41 22.68 8.02
N ASP A 150 21.63 23.71 7.21
CA ASP A 150 22.68 23.78 6.18
C ASP A 150 22.65 22.60 5.19
N LEU A 151 21.44 22.06 4.92
CA LEU A 151 21.22 20.91 4.05
C LEU A 151 20.96 21.27 2.58
N VAL A 152 20.64 22.53 2.28
CA VAL A 152 20.34 22.97 0.90
C VAL A 152 21.45 22.63 -0.07
N ARG A 153 22.70 22.98 0.25
CA ARG A 153 23.87 22.70 -0.60
C ARG A 153 24.14 21.19 -0.77
N PRO A 154 24.34 20.40 0.31
CA PRO A 154 24.64 18.98 0.15
C PRO A 154 23.52 18.21 -0.54
N LEU A 155 22.25 18.51 -0.27
CA LEU A 155 21.12 17.87 -0.98
C LEU A 155 21.08 18.26 -2.47
N THR A 156 21.49 19.48 -2.82
CA THR A 156 21.61 19.88 -4.23
C THR A 156 22.74 19.12 -4.93
N GLU A 157 23.88 18.93 -4.25
CA GLU A 157 25.02 18.15 -4.74
C GLU A 157 24.65 16.67 -4.94
N ILE A 158 24.00 16.06 -3.95
CA ILE A 158 23.45 14.70 -4.04
C ILE A 158 22.45 14.61 -5.20
N GLY A 159 21.49 15.53 -5.29
CA GLY A 159 20.51 15.55 -6.37
C GLY A 159 21.14 15.60 -7.75
N LEU A 160 22.22 16.37 -7.93
CA LEU A 160 22.93 16.46 -9.20
C LEU A 160 23.70 15.17 -9.51
N ALA A 161 24.32 14.55 -8.51
CA ALA A 161 24.99 13.26 -8.67
C ALA A 161 23.99 12.16 -9.04
N VAL A 162 22.85 12.08 -8.33
CA VAL A 162 21.74 11.18 -8.65
C VAL A 162 21.25 11.39 -10.08
N ALA A 163 21.02 12.66 -10.49
CA ALA A 163 20.58 12.96 -11.85
C ALA A 163 21.58 12.48 -12.90
N ARG A 164 22.89 12.69 -12.68
CA ARG A 164 23.95 12.23 -13.59
C ARG A 164 23.97 10.71 -13.72
N SER A 165 24.06 10.00 -12.60
CA SER A 165 24.08 8.54 -12.59
C SER A 165 22.83 7.97 -13.25
N THR A 166 21.66 8.56 -13.00
CA THR A 166 20.41 8.12 -13.62
C THR A 166 20.40 8.37 -15.12
N VAL A 167 20.73 9.59 -15.57
CA VAL A 167 20.79 9.90 -17.01
C VAL A 167 21.79 9.00 -17.74
N GLU A 168 22.94 8.72 -17.14
CA GLU A 168 23.97 7.82 -17.69
C GLU A 168 23.46 6.38 -17.81
N ILE A 169 22.85 5.81 -16.76
CA ILE A 169 22.30 4.44 -16.76
C ILE A 169 21.21 4.28 -17.83
N PHE A 170 20.39 5.31 -18.04
CA PHE A 170 19.21 5.25 -18.89
C PHE A 170 19.41 5.85 -20.30
N ALA A 171 20.62 6.30 -20.64
CA ALA A 171 20.92 6.97 -21.91
C ALA A 171 20.54 6.13 -23.14
N GLU A 172 20.67 4.80 -23.05
CA GLU A 172 20.42 3.86 -24.14
C GLU A 172 19.07 3.12 -24.04
N LEU A 173 18.27 3.41 -23.00
CA LEU A 173 17.01 2.71 -22.74
C LEU A 173 15.78 3.45 -23.31
N PRO A 174 14.87 2.73 -24.01
CA PRO A 174 13.58 3.27 -24.45
C PRO A 174 12.75 3.82 -23.29
N ASN A 175 11.94 4.86 -23.54
CA ASN A 175 11.18 5.56 -22.49
C ASN A 175 10.13 4.70 -21.76
N ASP A 176 9.72 3.58 -22.34
CA ASP A 176 8.76 2.60 -21.80
C ASP A 176 9.45 1.39 -21.16
N HIS A 177 10.76 1.45 -20.95
CA HIS A 177 11.50 0.32 -20.42
C HIS A 177 11.12 0.02 -18.94
N PRO A 178 10.81 -1.25 -18.57
CA PRO A 178 10.37 -1.61 -17.21
C PRO A 178 11.33 -1.26 -16.08
N LEU A 179 12.62 -1.05 -16.39
CA LEU A 179 13.61 -0.60 -15.40
C LEU A 179 13.31 0.80 -14.84
N PHE A 180 12.60 1.66 -15.58
CA PHE A 180 12.21 2.97 -15.06
C PHE A 180 11.26 2.84 -13.86
N ASP A 181 10.31 1.92 -13.95
CA ASP A 181 9.37 1.64 -12.86
C ASP A 181 10.08 1.02 -11.65
N ALA A 182 11.05 0.13 -11.91
CA ALA A 182 11.81 -0.55 -10.85
C ALA A 182 12.82 0.36 -10.12
N PHE A 183 13.42 1.36 -10.82
CA PHE A 183 14.48 2.22 -10.28
C PHE A 183 13.98 3.61 -9.82
N SER A 184 12.73 3.96 -10.15
CA SER A 184 11.95 5.16 -9.83
C SER A 184 12.63 6.29 -9.01
N LEU A 185 13.55 7.03 -9.65
CA LEU A 185 14.14 8.27 -9.12
C LEU A 185 13.45 9.53 -9.65
N PHE A 186 12.93 9.48 -10.86
CA PHE A 186 12.01 10.47 -11.39
C PHE A 186 11.01 9.83 -12.36
N PRO A 187 9.74 10.28 -12.35
CA PRO A 187 8.76 9.86 -13.34
C PRO A 187 9.20 10.27 -14.75
N ALA A 188 8.76 9.53 -15.77
CA ALA A 188 9.20 9.69 -17.16
C ALA A 188 9.03 11.13 -17.70
N ASP A 189 8.02 11.86 -17.20
CA ASP A 189 7.74 13.25 -17.56
C ASP A 189 8.78 14.26 -17.04
N GLU A 190 9.58 13.89 -16.03
CA GLU A 190 10.67 14.72 -15.48
C GLU A 190 12.03 14.44 -16.14
N ARG A 191 12.14 13.38 -16.95
CA ARG A 191 13.41 12.92 -17.56
C ARG A 191 14.11 13.99 -18.38
N GLY A 192 13.42 14.53 -19.39
CA GLY A 192 14.01 15.52 -20.30
C GLY A 192 14.49 16.78 -19.58
N TYR A 193 13.87 17.12 -18.44
CA TYR A 193 14.35 18.22 -17.61
C TYR A 193 15.68 17.90 -16.94
N PHE A 194 15.87 16.71 -16.39
CA PHE A 194 17.13 16.32 -15.75
C PHE A 194 18.25 16.06 -16.76
N GLU A 195 17.94 15.54 -17.95
CA GLU A 195 18.90 15.41 -19.05
C GLU A 195 19.47 16.77 -19.47
N ASP A 196 18.60 17.75 -19.75
CA ASP A 196 19.01 19.12 -20.06
C ASP A 196 19.81 19.74 -18.90
N LEU A 197 19.32 19.56 -17.66
CA LEU A 197 19.97 20.09 -16.46
C LEU A 197 21.39 19.54 -16.29
N VAL A 198 21.59 18.23 -16.45
CA VAL A 198 22.93 17.60 -16.33
C VAL A 198 23.90 18.15 -17.36
N VAL A 199 23.47 18.35 -18.61
CA VAL A 199 24.31 18.89 -19.70
C VAL A 199 24.73 20.34 -19.40
N ARG A 200 23.80 21.18 -18.95
CA ARG A 200 24.09 22.60 -18.70
C ARG A 200 24.74 22.88 -17.34
N GLN A 201 24.82 21.90 -16.44
CA GLN A 201 25.25 22.09 -15.06
C GLN A 201 26.49 21.25 -14.70
N PRO A 202 27.71 21.81 -14.87
CA PRO A 202 28.96 21.09 -14.59
C PRO A 202 29.23 20.89 -13.09
N SER A 203 28.63 21.69 -12.20
CA SER A 203 28.67 21.48 -10.75
C SER A 203 27.49 22.15 -10.05
N ALA A 204 27.14 21.71 -8.84
CA ALA A 204 26.10 22.35 -8.03
C ALA A 204 26.45 23.79 -7.63
N VAL A 205 27.75 24.07 -7.47
CA VAL A 205 28.27 25.43 -7.18
C VAL A 205 28.03 26.38 -8.34
N ALA A 206 27.99 25.88 -9.58
CA ALA A 206 27.77 26.68 -10.78
C ALA A 206 26.27 27.03 -11.01
N LEU A 207 25.36 26.73 -10.08
CA LEU A 207 23.94 27.00 -10.28
C LEU A 207 23.72 28.51 -10.45
N ARG A 208 22.99 28.87 -11.51
CA ARG A 208 22.71 30.28 -11.84
C ARG A 208 22.03 30.99 -10.67
N ARG A 209 22.36 32.25 -10.45
CA ARG A 209 21.59 33.11 -9.53
C ARG A 209 20.26 33.50 -10.20
N GLY A 210 19.25 33.78 -9.39
CA GLY A 210 17.92 34.19 -9.86
C GLY A 210 16.90 33.05 -10.00
N PRO A 211 15.70 33.34 -10.57
CA PRO A 211 14.56 32.42 -10.52
C PRO A 211 14.80 31.05 -11.16
N ALA A 212 15.53 31.01 -12.29
CA ALA A 212 15.80 29.77 -13.01
C ALA A 212 16.68 28.81 -12.20
N GLY A 213 17.78 29.30 -11.61
CA GLY A 213 18.63 28.45 -10.78
C GLY A 213 17.99 28.06 -9.44
N GLN A 214 17.06 28.87 -8.91
CA GLN A 214 16.26 28.47 -7.76
C GLN A 214 15.32 27.31 -8.08
N ARG A 215 14.74 27.29 -9.28
CA ARG A 215 13.92 26.18 -9.78
C ARG A 215 14.76 24.90 -9.97
N ASP A 216 15.95 25.03 -10.54
CA ASP A 216 16.87 23.90 -10.70
C ASP A 216 17.27 23.31 -9.36
N ARG A 217 17.65 24.16 -8.41
CA ARG A 217 17.97 23.75 -7.03
C ARG A 217 16.82 23.00 -6.38
N GLU A 218 15.61 23.55 -6.48
CA GLU A 218 14.40 22.90 -5.93
C GLU A 218 14.17 21.51 -6.54
N ARG A 219 14.35 21.35 -7.85
CA ARG A 219 14.20 20.06 -8.54
C ARG A 219 15.28 19.06 -8.14
N LEU A 220 16.53 19.50 -8.00
CA LEU A 220 17.63 18.65 -7.52
C LEU A 220 17.42 18.20 -6.07
N ILE A 221 17.00 19.11 -5.18
CA ILE A 221 16.64 18.73 -3.80
C ILE A 221 15.47 17.76 -3.80
N GLY A 222 14.43 18.00 -4.61
CA GLY A 222 13.32 17.06 -4.76
C GLY A 222 13.77 15.66 -5.18
N LEU A 223 14.74 15.57 -6.09
CA LEU A 223 15.35 14.30 -6.48
C LEU A 223 16.14 13.66 -5.33
N ALA A 224 16.94 14.42 -4.60
CA ALA A 224 17.67 13.94 -3.43
C ALA A 224 16.73 13.43 -2.33
N LEU A 225 15.58 14.08 -2.10
CA LEU A 225 14.59 13.62 -1.12
C LEU A 225 13.93 12.28 -1.51
N ARG A 226 13.88 11.93 -2.81
CA ARG A 226 13.38 10.63 -3.29
C ARG A 226 14.46 9.53 -3.25
N TYR A 227 15.71 9.90 -3.01
CA TYR A 227 16.84 8.99 -3.00
C TYR A 227 16.83 8.07 -1.77
N SER A 228 17.28 6.84 -1.96
CA SER A 228 17.56 5.84 -0.92
C SER A 228 18.84 5.09 -1.30
N GLU A 229 19.82 5.10 -0.42
CA GLU A 229 21.15 4.51 -0.69
C GLU A 229 21.05 2.99 -0.91
N THR A 230 20.25 2.28 -0.12
CA THR A 230 20.11 0.81 -0.23
C THR A 230 19.47 0.37 -1.54
N ARG A 231 18.52 1.16 -2.06
CA ARG A 231 17.83 0.91 -3.32
C ARG A 231 18.70 1.26 -4.54
N HIS A 232 19.28 2.46 -4.55
CA HIS A 232 19.93 3.01 -5.75
C HIS A 232 21.45 2.84 -5.77
N ARG A 233 22.10 2.71 -4.60
CA ARG A 233 23.51 2.32 -4.42
C ARG A 233 24.52 3.20 -5.16
N PHE A 234 24.45 4.52 -4.94
CA PHE A 234 25.38 5.48 -5.58
C PHE A 234 26.52 5.91 -4.65
N GLY A 235 26.51 5.49 -3.39
CA GLY A 235 27.53 5.82 -2.40
C GLY A 235 27.54 7.30 -2.03
N LEU A 236 26.36 7.93 -1.95
CA LEU A 236 26.19 9.37 -1.77
C LEU A 236 25.84 9.77 -0.33
N ILE A 237 25.46 8.81 0.51
CA ILE A 237 25.13 9.04 1.91
C ILE A 237 26.16 8.34 2.80
N ASP A 238 26.86 9.11 3.62
CA ASP A 238 27.79 8.61 4.63
C ASP A 238 27.19 8.73 6.05
N PRO A 239 27.76 8.06 7.06
CA PRO A 239 27.23 8.09 8.42
C PRO A 239 27.15 9.50 9.04
N ALA A 240 28.06 10.40 8.70
CA ALA A 240 28.04 11.76 9.20
C ALA A 240 26.86 12.55 8.61
N PHE A 241 26.53 12.31 7.34
CA PHE A 241 25.37 12.89 6.70
C PHE A 241 24.06 12.30 7.24
N GLU A 242 24.02 11.00 7.54
CA GLU A 242 22.88 10.36 8.22
C GLU A 242 22.52 11.07 9.54
N GLU A 243 23.53 11.35 10.38
CA GLU A 243 23.35 12.09 11.64
C GLU A 243 22.74 13.48 11.40
N ARG A 244 23.20 14.19 10.37
CA ARG A 244 22.64 15.50 9.98
C ARG A 244 21.19 15.41 9.52
N LEU A 245 20.82 14.36 8.78
CA LEU A 245 19.43 14.15 8.36
C LEU A 245 18.53 13.83 9.56
N VAL A 246 19.02 13.08 10.55
CA VAL A 246 18.32 12.82 11.82
C VAL A 246 18.18 14.10 12.65
N ALA A 247 19.19 14.99 12.67
CA ALA A 247 19.07 16.30 13.31
C ALA A 247 17.99 17.16 12.63
N ALA A 248 17.97 17.19 11.29
CA ALA A 248 16.95 17.92 10.54
C ALA A 248 15.54 17.39 10.76
N ARG A 249 15.37 16.08 10.97
CA ARG A 249 14.09 15.48 11.40
C ARG A 249 13.60 16.06 12.72
N GLN A 250 14.47 16.13 13.73
CA GLN A 250 14.10 16.68 15.04
C GLN A 250 13.71 18.15 14.93
N SER A 251 14.46 18.91 14.13
CA SER A 251 14.14 20.30 13.82
C SER A 251 12.81 20.46 13.06
N PHE A 252 12.53 19.60 12.07
CA PHE A 252 11.28 19.57 11.34
C PHE A 252 10.08 19.34 12.28
N ALA A 253 10.16 18.36 13.19
CA ALA A 253 9.07 18.08 14.11
C ALA A 253 8.89 19.20 15.15
N ARG A 254 9.99 19.69 15.73
CA ARG A 254 9.98 20.70 16.80
C ARG A 254 9.49 22.07 16.34
N MET A 255 9.85 22.48 15.12
CA MET A 255 9.52 23.81 14.58
C MET A 255 8.21 23.83 13.79
N LEU A 256 7.47 22.71 13.71
CA LEU A 256 6.28 22.62 12.87
C LEU A 256 5.21 23.59 13.38
N PRO A 257 4.80 24.58 12.57
CA PRO A 257 3.76 25.52 12.97
C PRO A 257 2.44 24.81 13.24
N SER A 258 1.65 25.31 14.19
CA SER A 258 0.37 24.70 14.60
C SER A 258 -0.61 24.54 13.44
N TYR A 259 -0.63 25.45 12.46
CA TYR A 259 -1.48 25.36 11.27
C TYR A 259 -1.06 24.24 10.29
N LEU A 260 0.15 23.69 10.43
CA LEU A 260 0.63 22.53 9.67
C LEU A 260 0.61 21.23 10.48
N ALA A 261 0.26 21.27 11.77
CA ALA A 261 0.28 20.08 12.64
C ALA A 261 -0.60 18.94 12.09
N ALA A 262 -1.75 19.27 11.49
CA ALA A 262 -2.65 18.27 10.89
C ALA A 262 -2.21 17.76 9.51
N ALA A 263 -1.08 18.23 8.97
CA ALA A 263 -0.58 17.84 7.66
C ALA A 263 0.41 16.66 7.70
N VAL A 264 0.79 16.21 8.89
CA VAL A 264 1.68 15.07 9.10
C VAL A 264 1.32 14.35 10.40
N GLU A 265 1.20 13.03 10.34
CA GLU A 265 1.13 12.16 11.51
C GLU A 265 2.51 11.59 11.76
N PHE A 266 3.20 12.06 12.79
CA PHE A 266 4.56 11.60 13.12
C PHE A 266 4.55 10.15 13.62
N TYR A 267 5.61 9.41 13.29
CA TYR A 267 5.77 8.06 13.82
C TYR A 267 6.11 8.10 15.31
N ASP A 268 5.35 7.34 16.10
CA ASP A 268 5.54 7.17 17.54
C ASP A 268 5.58 5.68 17.88
N PRO A 269 6.65 5.18 18.54
CA PRO A 269 6.77 3.75 18.86
C PRO A 269 5.68 3.24 19.82
N THR A 270 5.02 4.12 20.56
CA THR A 270 4.02 3.81 21.59
C THR A 270 2.58 3.96 21.10
N ARG A 271 2.36 4.48 19.89
CA ARG A 271 1.03 4.75 19.33
C ARG A 271 0.91 4.23 17.90
N ILE A 272 -0.33 4.04 17.46
CA ILE A 272 -0.58 3.89 16.03
C ILE A 272 -0.52 5.26 15.35
N ASN A 273 -0.08 5.26 14.10
CA ASN A 273 -0.23 6.37 13.18
C ASN A 273 -1.52 6.16 12.38
N PRO A 274 -2.56 7.00 12.54
CA PRO A 274 -3.85 6.82 11.88
C PRO A 274 -3.80 7.05 10.35
N ALA A 275 -2.75 7.71 9.85
CA ALA A 275 -2.52 7.90 8.42
C ALA A 275 -1.80 6.71 7.77
N ALA A 276 -1.17 5.83 8.56
CA ALA A 276 -0.54 4.62 8.10
C ALA A 276 -1.52 3.42 8.09
N SER A 277 -1.23 2.43 7.25
CA SER A 277 -2.00 1.19 7.16
C SER A 277 -1.82 0.30 8.40
N VAL A 278 -2.65 -0.74 8.54
CA VAL A 278 -2.48 -1.76 9.60
C VAL A 278 -1.13 -2.45 9.50
N GLU A 279 -0.71 -2.81 8.28
CA GLU A 279 0.58 -3.45 8.03
C GLU A 279 1.75 -2.53 8.43
N GLU A 280 1.77 -1.28 8.00
CA GLU A 280 2.81 -0.32 8.38
C GLU A 280 2.83 -0.05 9.88
N ASN A 281 1.67 0.02 10.52
CA ASN A 281 1.58 0.20 11.97
C ASN A 281 2.12 -1.00 12.74
N LEU A 282 1.89 -2.24 12.29
CA LEU A 282 2.42 -3.45 12.90
C LEU A 282 3.93 -3.57 12.68
N LEU A 283 4.39 -3.35 11.45
CA LEU A 283 5.81 -3.44 11.09
C LEU A 283 6.63 -2.36 11.81
N PHE A 284 6.09 -1.14 11.86
CA PHE A 284 6.76 0.05 12.39
C PHE A 284 8.21 0.14 11.90
N GLY A 285 8.37 0.09 10.58
CA GLY A 285 9.65 0.01 9.90
C GLY A 285 9.45 -0.16 8.40
N ARG A 286 10.56 -0.28 7.67
CA ARG A 286 10.54 -0.48 6.21
C ARG A 286 11.13 -1.82 5.84
N VAL A 287 10.47 -2.48 4.88
CA VAL A 287 10.90 -3.78 4.36
C VAL A 287 12.12 -3.59 3.48
N SER A 288 13.11 -4.45 3.67
CA SER A 288 14.33 -4.48 2.89
C SER A 288 14.04 -4.64 1.41
N GLN A 289 14.48 -3.67 0.62
CA GLN A 289 14.30 -3.67 -0.83
C GLN A 289 15.41 -4.46 -1.54
N GLY A 290 16.50 -4.79 -0.83
CA GLY A 290 17.67 -5.46 -1.39
C GLY A 290 17.62 -6.98 -1.37
N GLU A 291 16.65 -7.58 -0.68
CA GLU A 291 16.51 -9.03 -0.54
C GLU A 291 15.33 -9.57 -1.38
N ALA A 292 15.63 -10.48 -2.31
CA ALA A 292 14.60 -11.09 -3.16
C ALA A 292 13.58 -11.86 -2.31
N GLY A 293 12.29 -11.58 -2.54
CA GLY A 293 11.21 -12.24 -1.80
C GLY A 293 11.02 -11.75 -0.36
N ALA A 294 11.68 -10.65 0.05
CA ALA A 294 11.49 -10.05 1.37
C ALA A 294 10.01 -9.72 1.65
N GLU A 295 9.34 -9.04 0.73
CA GLU A 295 7.95 -8.60 0.93
C GLU A 295 6.95 -9.75 1.10
N PRO A 296 6.89 -10.78 0.22
CA PRO A 296 6.03 -11.95 0.45
C PRO A 296 6.31 -12.65 1.77
N ARG A 297 7.59 -12.78 2.16
CA ARG A 297 7.99 -13.41 3.42
C ARG A 297 7.55 -12.59 4.62
N VAL A 298 7.75 -11.27 4.60
CA VAL A 298 7.29 -10.37 5.66
C VAL A 298 5.77 -10.38 5.78
N ARG A 299 5.03 -10.32 4.67
CA ARG A 299 3.55 -10.41 4.66
C ARG A 299 3.05 -11.72 5.28
N ALA A 300 3.73 -12.84 5.05
CA ALA A 300 3.39 -14.12 5.68
C ALA A 300 3.59 -14.07 7.20
N ILE A 301 4.67 -13.45 7.66
CA ILE A 301 4.94 -13.23 9.09
C ILE A 301 3.89 -12.31 9.72
N VAL A 302 3.57 -11.19 9.06
CA VAL A 302 2.52 -10.25 9.48
C VAL A 302 1.19 -10.97 9.69
N ARG A 303 0.78 -11.80 8.72
CA ARG A 303 -0.47 -12.58 8.84
C ARG A 303 -0.44 -13.50 10.06
N ARG A 304 0.65 -14.25 10.26
CA ARG A 304 0.77 -15.15 11.41
C ARG A 304 0.71 -14.40 12.74
N VAL A 305 1.45 -13.30 12.88
CA VAL A 305 1.45 -12.49 14.11
C VAL A 305 0.04 -11.96 14.40
N LEU A 306 -0.66 -11.45 13.38
CA LEU A 306 -2.04 -10.97 13.55
C LEU A 306 -3.01 -12.10 13.93
N THR A 307 -2.79 -13.33 13.45
CA THR A 307 -3.58 -14.49 13.88
C THR A 307 -3.27 -14.89 15.33
N GLU A 308 -1.99 -14.97 15.71
CA GLU A 308 -1.55 -15.32 17.07
C GLU A 308 -2.02 -14.31 18.13
N GLU A 309 -2.05 -13.03 17.77
CA GLU A 309 -2.55 -11.94 18.62
C GLU A 309 -4.09 -11.80 18.60
N GLY A 310 -4.81 -12.68 17.89
CA GLY A 310 -6.27 -12.64 17.80
C GLY A 310 -6.84 -11.45 17.03
N LEU A 311 -6.03 -10.81 16.20
CA LEU A 311 -6.37 -9.59 15.44
C LEU A 311 -6.93 -9.86 14.05
N GLU A 312 -6.89 -11.11 13.58
CA GLU A 312 -7.31 -11.52 12.23
C GLU A 312 -8.75 -11.06 11.90
N ALA A 313 -9.69 -11.18 12.85
CA ALA A 313 -11.07 -10.75 12.65
C ALA A 313 -11.18 -9.23 12.40
N SER A 314 -10.38 -8.41 13.09
CA SER A 314 -10.37 -6.97 12.86
C SER A 314 -9.81 -6.60 11.50
N VAL A 315 -8.81 -7.34 11.01
CA VAL A 315 -8.25 -7.16 9.66
C VAL A 315 -9.31 -7.47 8.60
N TYR A 316 -10.01 -8.61 8.72
CA TYR A 316 -11.11 -8.94 7.81
C TYR A 316 -12.21 -7.89 7.82
N ARG A 317 -12.57 -7.35 8.99
CA ARG A 317 -13.57 -6.30 9.12
C ARG A 317 -13.16 -5.05 8.32
N LEU A 318 -11.93 -4.58 8.49
CA LEU A 318 -11.40 -3.45 7.73
C LEU A 318 -11.39 -3.71 6.22
N GLY A 319 -10.99 -4.91 5.81
CA GLY A 319 -11.01 -5.33 4.41
C GLY A 319 -12.40 -5.33 3.82
N LEU A 320 -13.39 -5.80 4.57
CA LEU A 320 -14.80 -5.79 4.19
C LEU A 320 -15.38 -4.37 4.15
N GLU A 321 -14.95 -3.46 5.02
CA GLU A 321 -15.41 -2.06 4.99
C GLU A 321 -14.68 -1.19 3.96
N SER A 322 -13.65 -1.71 3.32
CA SER A 322 -12.91 -0.99 2.30
C SER A 322 -13.81 -0.57 1.12
N ARG A 323 -13.56 0.64 0.60
CA ARG A 323 -14.39 1.25 -0.44
C ARG A 323 -14.22 0.55 -1.79
N VAL A 324 -15.35 0.28 -2.42
CA VAL A 324 -15.48 -0.19 -3.80
C VAL A 324 -16.00 0.96 -4.63
N GLU A 325 -15.27 1.31 -5.68
CA GLU A 325 -15.70 2.26 -6.69
C GLU A 325 -16.18 1.49 -7.93
N PRO A 326 -17.35 1.83 -8.50
CA PRO A 326 -17.81 1.17 -9.71
C PRO A 326 -16.83 1.45 -10.87
N GLY A 327 -16.12 0.43 -11.32
CA GLY A 327 -15.48 0.48 -12.64
C GLY A 327 -16.57 0.48 -13.69
N SER A 328 -16.54 1.43 -14.63
CA SER A 328 -17.49 1.44 -15.75
C SER A 328 -17.28 0.16 -16.57
N ALA A 329 -18.26 -0.75 -16.53
CA ALA A 329 -18.27 -1.91 -17.40
C ALA A 329 -18.33 -1.42 -18.86
N GLY A 330 -17.25 -1.62 -19.62
CA GLY A 330 -17.24 -1.39 -21.06
C GLY A 330 -16.41 -0.22 -21.59
N THR A 331 -15.67 0.52 -20.76
CA THR A 331 -14.68 1.49 -21.25
C THR A 331 -13.29 1.07 -20.76
N GLY A 332 -12.34 0.92 -21.69
CA GLY A 332 -10.94 0.55 -21.40
C GLY A 332 -10.15 1.61 -20.64
N SER A 333 -10.77 2.29 -19.67
CA SER A 333 -10.15 3.26 -18.79
C SER A 333 -9.40 2.56 -17.66
N VAL A 334 -8.07 2.60 -17.78
CA VAL A 334 -7.01 2.56 -16.78
C VAL A 334 -7.42 2.06 -15.39
N ALA A 335 -6.81 0.94 -14.99
CA ALA A 335 -6.79 0.41 -13.64
C ALA A 335 -6.42 1.51 -12.62
N GLY A 336 -7.42 2.11 -11.99
CA GLY A 336 -7.24 2.86 -10.76
C GLY A 336 -7.02 1.91 -9.58
N GLU A 337 -6.40 2.38 -8.52
CA GLU A 337 -6.09 1.63 -7.28
C GLU A 337 -7.35 1.04 -6.58
N GLY A 338 -8.56 1.38 -7.02
CA GLY A 338 -9.84 0.87 -6.53
C GLY A 338 -10.55 -0.16 -7.43
N ALA A 339 -10.03 -0.45 -8.63
CA ALA A 339 -10.69 -1.37 -9.56
C ALA A 339 -10.62 -2.83 -9.06
N ILE A 340 -11.79 -3.48 -8.92
CA ILE A 340 -11.85 -4.90 -8.55
C ILE A 340 -11.63 -5.77 -9.79
N PRO A 341 -10.62 -6.66 -9.82
CA PRO A 341 -10.36 -7.54 -10.96
C PRO A 341 -11.54 -8.44 -11.33
N VAL A 342 -11.61 -8.89 -12.60
CA VAL A 342 -12.69 -9.77 -13.12
C VAL A 342 -12.86 -11.00 -12.23
N GLU A 343 -11.77 -11.67 -11.88
CA GLU A 343 -11.78 -12.86 -11.05
C GLU A 343 -12.40 -12.62 -9.67
N MET A 344 -12.19 -11.43 -9.10
CA MET A 344 -12.76 -11.03 -7.82
C MET A 344 -14.24 -10.66 -7.96
N ARG A 345 -14.66 -10.06 -9.09
CA ARG A 345 -16.09 -9.84 -9.38
C ARG A 345 -16.86 -11.15 -9.53
N ILE A 346 -16.27 -12.16 -10.16
CA ILE A 346 -16.87 -13.51 -10.25
C ILE A 346 -16.98 -14.14 -8.85
N ALA A 347 -15.94 -14.00 -8.03
CA ALA A 347 -15.97 -14.53 -6.67
C ALA A 347 -16.99 -13.80 -5.77
N ILE A 348 -17.21 -12.49 -5.96
CA ILE A 348 -18.27 -11.72 -5.29
C ILE A 348 -19.66 -12.23 -5.68
N ASP A 349 -19.90 -12.53 -6.95
CA ASP A 349 -21.19 -13.07 -7.42
C ASP A 349 -21.51 -14.42 -6.77
N LEU A 350 -20.50 -15.28 -6.70
CA LEU A 350 -20.61 -16.56 -5.99
C LEU A 350 -20.84 -16.37 -4.48
N ALA A 351 -20.16 -15.42 -3.85
CA ALA A 351 -20.34 -15.12 -2.42
C ALA A 351 -21.77 -14.63 -2.12
N ARG A 352 -22.33 -13.74 -2.96
CA ARG A 352 -23.74 -13.30 -2.88
C ARG A 352 -24.69 -14.49 -2.90
N CYS A 353 -24.44 -15.47 -3.76
CA CYS A 353 -25.25 -16.68 -3.86
C CYS A 353 -25.18 -17.53 -2.58
N LEU A 354 -23.97 -17.75 -2.04
CA LEU A 354 -23.77 -18.58 -0.84
C LEU A 354 -24.35 -17.95 0.42
N ILE A 355 -24.31 -16.61 0.54
CA ILE A 355 -24.86 -15.88 1.69
C ILE A 355 -26.36 -16.09 1.84
N ARG A 356 -27.09 -16.29 0.74
CA ARG A 356 -28.54 -16.55 0.78
C ARG A 356 -28.90 -17.94 1.29
N GLN A 357 -27.90 -18.79 1.55
CA GLN A 357 -28.06 -20.18 1.97
C GLN A 357 -29.08 -20.97 1.11
N PRO A 358 -28.95 -20.95 -0.23
CA PRO A 358 -29.88 -21.66 -1.11
C PRO A 358 -29.71 -23.17 -1.01
N ASP A 359 -30.79 -23.92 -1.25
CA ASP A 359 -30.75 -25.38 -1.38
C ASP A 359 -29.85 -25.82 -2.55
N ILE A 360 -29.82 -25.02 -3.63
CA ILE A 360 -29.10 -25.31 -4.88
C ILE A 360 -28.37 -24.05 -5.36
N VAL A 361 -27.06 -24.14 -5.59
CA VAL A 361 -26.29 -23.12 -6.32
C VAL A 361 -25.94 -23.65 -7.70
N VAL A 362 -26.34 -22.92 -8.73
CA VAL A 362 -25.92 -23.14 -10.12
C VAL A 362 -24.80 -22.13 -10.40
N VAL A 363 -23.62 -22.62 -10.79
CA VAL A 363 -22.46 -21.77 -11.08
C VAL A 363 -22.16 -21.85 -12.57
N ALA A 364 -22.25 -20.71 -13.25
CA ALA A 364 -21.75 -20.59 -14.61
C ALA A 364 -20.21 -20.64 -14.57
N ILE A 365 -19.64 -21.68 -15.17
CA ILE A 365 -18.19 -21.78 -15.36
C ILE A 365 -17.92 -21.35 -16.80
N LEU A 366 -17.40 -20.14 -16.97
CA LEU A 366 -16.83 -19.72 -18.25
C LEU A 366 -15.63 -20.64 -18.54
N LEU A 367 -15.72 -21.39 -19.64
CA LEU A 367 -14.71 -22.38 -20.04
C LEU A 367 -13.50 -21.74 -20.73
N ASP A 368 -13.47 -20.42 -20.89
CA ASP A 368 -12.42 -19.77 -21.68
C ASP A 368 -11.04 -19.87 -21.04
N GLU A 369 -10.12 -20.42 -21.82
CA GLU A 369 -8.66 -20.47 -21.69
C GLU A 369 -8.06 -21.04 -20.38
N ARG A 370 -8.83 -21.78 -19.57
CA ARG A 370 -8.31 -22.38 -18.32
C ARG A 370 -7.99 -23.86 -18.45
N LYS A 371 -6.88 -24.28 -17.85
CA LYS A 371 -6.48 -25.70 -17.80
C LYS A 371 -7.52 -26.52 -17.01
N PRO A 372 -7.91 -27.73 -17.47
CA PRO A 372 -8.89 -28.58 -16.78
C PRO A 372 -8.62 -28.81 -15.27
N ALA A 373 -7.35 -28.80 -14.86
CA ALA A 373 -6.94 -28.94 -13.47
C ALA A 373 -7.43 -27.79 -12.57
N GLU A 374 -7.47 -26.55 -13.07
CA GLU A 374 -7.95 -25.40 -12.30
C GLU A 374 -9.46 -25.44 -12.07
N ILE A 375 -10.21 -25.90 -13.09
CA ILE A 375 -11.65 -26.12 -13.00
C ILE A 375 -11.95 -27.23 -11.99
N ALA A 376 -11.23 -28.35 -12.07
CA ALA A 376 -11.37 -29.45 -11.12
C ALA A 376 -11.07 -29.00 -9.68
N ALA A 377 -9.99 -28.24 -9.46
CA ALA A 377 -9.66 -27.70 -8.14
C ALA A 377 -10.73 -26.73 -7.60
N ARG A 378 -11.35 -25.93 -8.48
CA ARG A 378 -12.46 -25.03 -8.10
C ARG A 378 -13.72 -25.81 -7.74
N ILE A 379 -14.06 -26.84 -8.51
CA ILE A 379 -15.19 -27.76 -8.21
C ILE A 379 -14.95 -28.47 -6.88
N THR A 380 -13.73 -28.96 -6.61
CA THR A 380 -13.39 -29.63 -5.34
C THR A 380 -13.54 -28.68 -4.15
N ARG A 381 -13.07 -27.44 -4.24
CA ARG A 381 -13.27 -26.42 -3.20
C ARG A 381 -14.76 -26.14 -2.94
N LEU A 382 -15.55 -25.98 -4.00
CA LEU A 382 -16.99 -25.77 -3.89
C LEU A 382 -17.73 -26.98 -3.29
N ARG A 383 -17.27 -28.20 -3.56
CA ARG A 383 -17.83 -29.42 -2.96
C ARG A 383 -17.45 -29.56 -1.48
N ALA A 384 -16.22 -29.22 -1.12
CA ALA A 384 -15.77 -29.22 0.27
C ALA A 384 -16.52 -28.19 1.12
N ALA A 385 -16.89 -27.04 0.53
CA ALA A 385 -17.71 -26.01 1.15
C ALA A 385 -19.15 -26.42 1.49
N ARG A 386 -19.64 -27.51 0.88
CA ARG A 386 -20.99 -28.06 1.11
C ARG A 386 -20.99 -29.16 2.18
N ALA A 387 -19.85 -29.83 2.38
CA ALA A 387 -19.70 -30.96 3.30
C ALA A 387 -19.42 -30.45 4.71
#